data_AF-A0A8T4YX73-F1
#
_entry.id   AF-A0A8T4YX73-F1
#
_cell.length_a   1.000
_cell.length_b   1.000
_cell.length_c   1.000
_cell.angle_alpha   90.00
_cell.angle_beta   90.00
_cell.angle_gamma   90.00
#
_symmetry.space_group_name_H-M   'P 1'
#
loop_
_entity.id
_entity.type
_entity.pdbx_description
1 polymer ?
#
loop_
_entity_poly.entity_id
_entity_poly.type
_entity_poly.pdbx_seq_one_letter_code
_entity_poly.pdbx_strand_id
1 'polypeptide(L)'
;WLVNFTRMVGTRTPTLYTTDRIEYAAFSIHGRKPGVCISKRVLEMLSPEEIKAILIHEIAHIRMKTQILKVSLTFLRILTPFSLVHPFLAELRSEENRADEYVRKSQGTSAHLDSAKNKIARIMLSKTYSSRLD
;
A
#
# COMPACT_ATOMS: atom_id res chain seq x y z
N TRP A 1 -16.66 -7.13 3.81
CA TRP A 1 -15.33 -6.88 3.20
C TRP A 1 -14.20 -7.08 4.22
N LEU A 2 -13.80 -6.07 5.00
CA LEU A 2 -12.59 -6.09 5.86
C LEU A 2 -12.42 -7.38 6.70
N VAL A 3 -13.47 -7.80 7.43
CA VAL A 3 -13.47 -9.01 8.28
C VAL A 3 -13.16 -10.30 7.51
N ASN A 4 -13.55 -10.40 6.24
CA ASN A 4 -13.25 -11.58 5.42
C ASN A 4 -11.77 -11.61 5.04
N PHE A 5 -11.20 -10.46 4.64
CA PHE A 5 -9.77 -10.34 4.32
C PHE A 5 -8.90 -10.62 5.54
N THR A 6 -9.30 -10.16 6.73
CA THR A 6 -8.53 -10.39 7.97
C THR A 6 -8.60 -11.85 8.40
N ARG A 7 -9.72 -12.54 8.17
CA ARG A 7 -9.83 -14.01 8.31
C ARG A 7 -8.96 -14.77 7.30
N MET A 8 -8.94 -14.35 6.03
CA MET A 8 -8.16 -14.99 4.96
C MET A 8 -6.64 -14.80 5.13
N VAL A 9 -6.21 -13.60 5.52
CA VAL A 9 -4.81 -13.33 5.88
C VAL A 9 -4.47 -14.01 7.21
N GLY A 10 -5.42 -14.09 8.14
CA GLY A 10 -5.23 -14.73 9.46
C GLY A 10 -4.71 -13.77 10.52
N THR A 11 -5.26 -12.56 10.58
CA THR A 11 -4.90 -11.52 11.56
C THR A 11 -6.12 -10.95 12.27
N ARG A 12 -5.91 -10.26 13.39
CA ARG A 12 -6.97 -9.51 14.07
C ARG A 12 -7.45 -8.39 13.14
N THR A 13 -8.76 -8.18 13.06
CA THR A 13 -9.33 -7.13 12.22
C THR A 13 -8.81 -5.75 12.65
N PRO A 14 -8.04 -5.04 11.80
CA PRO A 14 -7.54 -3.72 12.15
C PRO A 14 -8.65 -2.68 12.01
N THR A 15 -8.54 -1.57 12.73
CA THR A 15 -9.47 -0.45 12.57
C THR A 15 -9.19 0.26 11.24
N LEU A 16 -10.21 0.41 10.40
CA LEU A 16 -10.12 1.23 9.19
C LEU A 16 -10.35 2.70 9.57
N TYR A 17 -9.41 3.56 9.20
CA TYR A 17 -9.47 5.01 9.37
C TYR A 17 -9.52 5.69 7.99
N THR A 18 -10.19 6.83 7.89
CA THR A 18 -10.11 7.71 6.72
C THR A 18 -9.41 9.01 7.08
N THR A 19 -8.83 9.69 6.08
CA THR A 19 -8.21 11.00 6.25
C THR A 19 -8.46 11.93 5.08
N ASP A 20 -8.55 13.23 5.37
CA ASP A 20 -8.94 14.29 4.42
C ASP A 20 -7.71 15.00 3.82
N ARG A 21 -6.50 14.49 4.11
CA ARG A 21 -5.23 15.01 3.58
C ARG A 21 -5.18 14.96 2.05
N ILE A 22 -4.44 15.91 1.47
CA ILE A 22 -4.28 16.13 0.01
C ILE A 22 -3.29 15.12 -0.62
N GLU A 23 -2.67 14.28 0.22
CA GLU A 23 -1.74 13.21 -0.15
C GLU A 23 -2.52 11.96 -0.59
N TYR A 24 -2.16 11.37 -1.74
CA TYR A 24 -2.76 10.14 -2.24
C TYR A 24 -2.10 8.94 -1.55
N ALA A 25 -2.54 8.63 -0.33
CA ALA A 25 -1.98 7.58 0.51
C ALA A 25 -3.04 6.63 1.10
N ALA A 26 -2.61 5.41 1.36
CA ALA A 26 -3.10 4.53 2.42
C ALA A 26 -1.92 4.30 3.40
N PHE A 27 -2.13 3.64 4.55
CA PHE A 27 -1.03 3.06 5.34
C PHE A 27 -1.46 2.11 6.45
N SER A 28 -0.61 1.14 6.80
CA SER A 28 -0.77 0.29 7.97
C SER A 28 -0.14 0.89 9.25
N ILE A 29 -0.92 0.91 10.33
CA ILE A 29 -0.53 1.39 11.66
C ILE A 29 -0.30 0.19 12.57
N HIS A 30 0.92 0.10 13.11
CA HIS A 30 1.36 -0.99 13.97
C HIS A 30 1.30 -0.60 15.46
N GLY A 31 0.82 -1.49 16.32
CA GLY A 31 0.73 -1.22 17.77
C GLY A 31 -0.36 -2.03 18.50
N ARG A 32 -0.73 -1.59 19.71
CA ARG A 32 -1.73 -2.25 20.58
C ARG A 32 -3.15 -2.29 19.98
N LYS A 33 -3.45 -1.39 19.05
CA LYS A 33 -4.61 -1.42 18.16
C LYS A 33 -4.08 -1.29 16.72
N PRO A 34 -3.94 -2.37 15.94
CA PRO A 34 -3.53 -2.26 14.55
C PRO A 34 -4.61 -1.56 13.72
N GLY A 35 -4.20 -0.79 12.73
CA GLY A 35 -5.10 0.01 11.89
C GLY A 35 -4.66 0.06 10.43
N VAL A 36 -5.57 0.40 9.53
CA VAL A 36 -5.24 0.83 8.17
C VAL A 36 -5.89 2.20 7.96
N CYS A 37 -5.13 3.21 7.53
CA CYS A 37 -5.65 4.52 7.16
C CYS A 37 -5.73 4.63 5.63
N ILE A 38 -6.76 5.28 5.08
CA ILE A 38 -6.84 5.61 3.64
C ILE A 38 -7.32 7.05 3.44
N SER A 39 -6.63 7.80 2.59
CA SER A 39 -7.06 9.14 2.16
C SER A 39 -8.35 9.08 1.33
N LYS A 40 -9.29 10.00 1.54
CA LYS A 40 -10.54 10.09 0.75
C LYS A 40 -10.25 10.13 -0.76
N ARG A 41 -9.22 10.87 -1.17
CA ARG A 41 -8.75 10.99 -2.56
C ARG A 41 -8.29 9.67 -3.19
N VAL A 42 -7.83 8.69 -2.41
CA VAL A 42 -7.54 7.33 -2.90
C VAL A 42 -8.82 6.50 -3.05
N LEU A 43 -9.80 6.69 -2.17
CA LEU A 43 -11.12 6.04 -2.28
C LEU A 43 -11.95 6.60 -3.45
N GLU A 44 -11.77 7.87 -3.80
CA GLU A 44 -12.41 8.55 -4.94
C GLU A 44 -11.80 8.16 -6.30
N MET A 45 -10.50 7.83 -6.32
CA MET A 45 -9.73 7.53 -7.54
C MET A 45 -9.79 6.06 -7.97
N LEU A 46 -9.91 5.15 -7.00
CA LEU A 46 -9.74 3.71 -7.21
C LEU A 46 -11.08 2.98 -7.29
N SER A 47 -11.15 1.94 -8.12
CA SER A 47 -12.30 1.03 -8.13
C SER A 47 -12.38 0.27 -6.80
N PRO A 48 -13.56 -0.27 -6.43
CA PRO A 48 -13.68 -1.09 -5.23
C PRO A 48 -12.69 -2.27 -5.20
N GLU A 49 -12.29 -2.82 -6.36
CA GLU A 49 -11.37 -3.95 -6.53
C GLU A 49 -9.92 -3.55 -6.24
N GLU A 50 -9.55 -2.35 -6.67
CA GLU A 50 -8.26 -1.72 -6.41
C GLU A 50 -8.13 -1.32 -4.92
N ILE A 51 -9.21 -0.80 -4.31
CA ILE A 51 -9.27 -0.52 -2.87
C ILE A 51 -9.17 -1.82 -2.05
N LYS A 52 -9.88 -2.90 -2.46
CA LYS A 52 -9.74 -4.23 -1.86
C LYS A 52 -8.30 -4.74 -1.96
N ALA A 53 -7.65 -4.56 -3.11
CA ALA A 53 -6.27 -4.98 -3.34
C ALA A 53 -5.28 -4.31 -2.36
N ILE A 54 -5.34 -2.96 -2.24
CA ILE A 54 -4.55 -2.20 -1.28
C ILE A 54 -4.83 -2.67 0.16
N LEU A 55 -6.10 -2.83 0.53
CA LEU A 55 -6.47 -3.30 1.87
C LEU A 55 -5.87 -4.67 2.19
N ILE A 56 -5.90 -5.63 1.25
CA ILE A 56 -5.31 -6.96 1.47
C ILE A 56 -3.79 -6.88 1.65
N HIS A 57 -3.10 -6.06 0.84
CA HIS A 57 -1.66 -5.81 0.93
C HIS A 57 -1.27 -5.18 2.29
N GLU A 58 -1.95 -4.13 2.73
CA GLU A 58 -1.71 -3.49 4.04
C GLU A 58 -2.05 -4.42 5.23
N ILE A 59 -3.08 -5.26 5.11
CA ILE A 59 -3.44 -6.26 6.13
C ILE A 59 -2.39 -7.39 6.21
N ALA A 60 -1.72 -7.72 5.10
CA ALA A 60 -0.61 -8.68 5.08
C ALA A 60 0.62 -8.16 5.85
N HIS A 61 0.97 -6.88 5.68
CA HIS A 61 2.04 -6.21 6.43
C HIS A 61 1.80 -6.29 7.95
N ILE A 62 0.59 -5.92 8.38
CA ILE A 62 0.14 -6.02 9.78
C ILE A 62 0.28 -7.44 10.34
N ARG A 63 -0.01 -8.48 9.54
CA ARG A 63 0.20 -9.88 9.96
C ARG A 63 1.68 -10.24 10.08
N MET A 64 2.49 -9.78 9.14
CA MET A 64 3.92 -10.07 9.10
C MET A 64 4.70 -9.36 10.22
N LYS A 65 4.11 -8.34 10.88
CA LYS A 65 4.70 -7.46 11.91
C LYS A 65 5.89 -6.64 11.40
N THR A 66 6.09 -6.63 10.11
CA THR A 66 7.15 -5.93 9.40
C THR A 66 6.83 -4.43 9.42
N GLN A 67 7.83 -3.57 9.67
CA GLN A 67 7.65 -2.11 9.89
C GLN A 67 7.42 -1.35 8.57
N ILE A 68 6.50 -1.87 7.76
CA ILE A 68 6.14 -1.39 6.43
C ILE A 68 5.13 -0.26 6.67
N LEU A 69 5.68 0.91 7.00
CA LEU A 69 5.01 2.02 7.70
C LEU A 69 4.21 3.03 6.83
N LYS A 70 4.09 2.81 5.52
CA LYS A 70 3.04 3.43 4.68
C LYS A 70 2.17 2.31 4.04
N VAL A 71 1.92 2.06 2.75
CA VAL A 71 2.29 2.64 1.42
C VAL A 71 3.80 2.91 1.26
N SER A 72 4.54 2.02 1.90
CA SER A 72 5.83 2.29 2.57
C SER A 72 6.91 2.70 1.61
N LEU A 73 7.08 1.87 0.58
CA LEU A 73 8.01 2.09 -0.50
C LEU A 73 7.35 2.65 -1.77
N THR A 74 6.01 2.81 -1.78
CA THR A 74 5.28 3.39 -2.91
C THR A 74 5.80 4.79 -3.26
N PHE A 75 6.32 5.52 -2.27
CA PHE A 75 7.03 6.79 -2.44
C PHE A 75 8.54 6.62 -2.70
N LEU A 76 9.23 5.66 -2.06
CA LEU A 76 10.68 5.46 -2.25
C LEU A 76 11.06 5.13 -3.69
N ARG A 77 10.17 4.51 -4.48
CA ARG A 77 10.51 4.03 -5.82
C ARG A 77 10.23 5.00 -6.98
N ILE A 78 9.97 6.27 -6.68
CA ILE A 78 10.31 7.38 -7.59
C ILE A 78 11.80 7.77 -7.43
N LEU A 79 12.44 7.42 -6.31
CA LEU A 79 13.71 8.01 -5.85
C LEU A 79 14.95 7.12 -6.01
N THR A 80 14.90 5.99 -6.73
CA THR A 80 16.09 5.13 -6.94
C THR A 80 16.53 4.98 -8.41
N PRO A 81 16.97 6.06 -9.09
CA PRO A 81 17.93 5.96 -10.18
C PRO A 81 19.36 5.67 -9.68
N PHE A 82 19.62 5.77 -8.37
CA PHE A 82 20.87 5.40 -7.71
C PHE A 82 20.65 4.18 -6.79
N SER A 83 21.60 3.24 -6.80
CA SER A 83 21.40 1.82 -6.42
C SER A 83 22.18 1.36 -5.17
N LEU A 84 22.59 2.28 -4.30
CA LEU A 84 23.68 2.05 -3.32
C LEU A 84 23.29 1.40 -1.98
N VAL A 85 22.02 1.10 -1.71
CA VAL A 85 21.56 0.45 -0.44
C VAL A 85 21.07 -0.99 -0.67
N HIS A 86 21.95 -1.82 -1.22
CA HIS A 86 21.61 -3.13 -1.76
C HIS A 86 21.02 -4.17 -0.76
N PRO A 87 21.48 -4.28 0.50
CA PRO A 87 20.95 -5.29 1.45
C PRO A 87 19.52 -4.98 1.89
N PHE A 88 19.27 -3.74 2.34
CA PHE A 88 17.97 -3.28 2.83
C PHE A 88 16.88 -3.35 1.75
N LEU A 89 17.23 -3.00 0.50
CA LEU A 89 16.32 -3.14 -0.64
C LEU A 89 16.01 -4.60 -0.99
N ALA A 90 16.89 -5.57 -0.68
CA ALA A 90 16.63 -6.99 -0.91
C ALA A 90 15.65 -7.56 0.14
N GLU A 91 15.81 -7.19 1.40
CA GLU A 91 14.89 -7.55 2.50
C GLU A 91 13.49 -7.00 2.23
N LEU A 92 13.37 -5.69 1.98
CA LEU A 92 12.09 -5.04 1.64
C LEU A 92 11.44 -5.64 0.39
N ARG A 93 12.21 -6.03 -0.64
CA ARG A 93 11.67 -6.72 -1.82
C ARG A 93 11.10 -8.10 -1.48
N SER A 94 11.68 -8.81 -0.52
CA SER A 94 11.14 -10.08 -0.02
C SER A 94 9.80 -9.87 0.70
N GLU A 95 9.68 -8.80 1.49
CA GLU A 95 8.44 -8.47 2.20
C GLU A 95 7.32 -8.02 1.26
N GLU A 96 7.60 -7.09 0.35
CA GLU A 96 6.64 -6.60 -0.65
C GLU A 96 6.13 -7.75 -1.55
N ASN A 97 7.03 -8.62 -2.04
CA ASN A 97 6.65 -9.81 -2.81
C ASN A 97 5.70 -10.74 -2.02
N ARG A 98 5.90 -10.87 -0.70
CA ARG A 98 5.04 -11.69 0.17
C ARG A 98 3.66 -11.07 0.39
N ALA A 99 3.56 -9.75 0.47
CA ALA A 99 2.28 -9.05 0.57
C ALA A 99 1.49 -9.08 -0.75
N ASP A 100 2.15 -8.86 -1.88
CA ASP A 100 1.56 -9.01 -3.21
C ASP A 100 1.01 -10.44 -3.45
N GLU A 101 1.70 -11.46 -2.93
CA GLU A 101 1.25 -12.86 -2.97
C GLU A 101 -0.03 -13.12 -2.14
N TYR A 102 -0.27 -12.39 -1.04
CA TYR A 102 -1.57 -12.45 -0.33
C TYR A 102 -2.69 -11.85 -1.18
N VAL A 103 -2.42 -10.76 -1.94
CA VAL A 103 -3.41 -10.19 -2.86
C VAL A 103 -3.72 -11.15 -4.00
N ARG A 104 -2.69 -11.74 -4.64
CA ARG A 104 -2.86 -12.73 -5.70
C ARG A 104 -3.67 -13.95 -5.23
N LYS A 105 -3.40 -14.46 -4.02
CA LYS A 105 -4.20 -15.54 -3.40
C LYS A 105 -5.63 -15.13 -3.03
N SER A 106 -5.86 -13.86 -2.71
CA SER A 106 -7.17 -13.34 -2.28
C SER A 106 -8.08 -12.88 -3.42
N GLN A 107 -7.54 -12.51 -4.58
CA GLN A 107 -8.30 -12.00 -5.73
C GLN A 107 -8.13 -12.84 -7.00
N GLY A 108 -7.24 -13.85 -7.00
CA GLY A 108 -6.88 -14.65 -8.17
C GLY A 108 -5.95 -13.92 -9.17
N THR A 109 -5.67 -12.63 -8.94
CA THR A 109 -4.87 -11.76 -9.83
C THR A 109 -4.15 -10.68 -9.03
N SER A 110 -3.05 -10.15 -9.58
CA SER A 110 -2.41 -8.92 -9.09
C SER A 110 -2.93 -7.66 -9.79
N ALA A 111 -3.66 -7.78 -10.90
CA ALA A 111 -3.92 -6.67 -11.83
C ALA A 111 -4.62 -5.46 -11.20
N HIS A 112 -5.48 -5.66 -10.19
CA HIS A 112 -6.11 -4.58 -9.43
C HIS A 112 -5.09 -3.82 -8.56
N LEU A 113 -4.13 -4.52 -7.97
CA LEU A 113 -3.05 -3.92 -7.20
C LEU A 113 -2.08 -3.17 -8.12
N ASP A 114 -1.76 -3.74 -9.28
CA ASP A 114 -0.85 -3.14 -10.25
C ASP A 114 -1.47 -1.90 -10.91
N SER A 115 -2.77 -1.94 -11.22
CA SER A 115 -3.54 -0.77 -11.66
C SER A 115 -3.58 0.32 -10.58
N ALA A 116 -3.81 -0.04 -9.31
CA ALA A 116 -3.78 0.91 -8.19
C ALA A 116 -2.41 1.57 -8.02
N LYS A 117 -1.32 0.76 -8.02
CA LYS A 117 0.08 1.22 -7.99
C LYS A 117 0.34 2.20 -9.14
N ASN A 118 -0.07 1.88 -10.37
CA ASN A 118 0.10 2.73 -11.55
C ASN A 118 -0.69 4.05 -11.48
N LYS A 119 -1.93 4.03 -10.99
CA LYS A 119 -2.75 5.25 -10.81
C LYS A 119 -2.11 6.21 -9.81
N ILE A 120 -1.69 5.69 -8.65
CA ILE A 120 -0.98 6.47 -7.62
C ILE A 120 0.32 7.05 -8.20
N ALA A 121 1.13 6.23 -8.90
CA ALA A 121 2.38 6.65 -9.49
C ALA A 121 2.22 7.80 -10.50
N ARG A 122 1.21 7.74 -11.40
CA ARG A 122 0.96 8.81 -12.39
C ARG A 122 0.64 10.16 -11.73
N ILE A 123 -0.12 10.18 -10.63
CA ILE A 123 -0.43 11.41 -9.88
C ILE A 123 0.80 11.95 -9.13
N MET A 124 1.63 11.07 -8.55
CA MET A 124 2.86 11.51 -7.89
C MET A 124 3.86 12.10 -8.90
N LEU A 125 4.00 11.49 -10.08
CA LEU A 125 4.87 11.99 -11.14
C LEU A 125 4.39 13.35 -11.68
N SER A 126 3.09 13.54 -11.92
CA SER A 126 2.58 14.84 -12.39
C SER A 126 2.74 15.95 -11.34
N LYS A 127 2.43 15.68 -10.06
CA LYS A 127 2.69 16.64 -8.97
C LYS A 127 4.17 17.02 -8.86
N THR A 128 5.07 16.03 -8.96
CA THR A 128 6.53 16.24 -8.89
C THR A 128 7.08 17.03 -10.08
N TYR A 129 6.38 17.03 -11.22
CA TYR A 129 6.77 17.80 -12.41
C TYR A 129 6.26 19.25 -12.34
N SER A 130 5.04 19.48 -11.85
CA SER A 130 4.55 20.84 -11.58
C SER A 130 5.40 21.55 -10.52
N SER A 131 5.72 20.89 -9.40
CA SER A 131 6.52 21.47 -8.31
C SER A 131 8.03 21.62 -8.61
N ARG A 132 8.37 21.84 -9.88
CA ARG A 132 9.72 22.14 -10.40
C ARG A 132 9.69 23.27 -11.45
N LEU A 133 8.52 23.87 -11.68
CA LEU A 133 8.27 24.96 -12.63
C LEU A 133 7.77 26.24 -11.92
N ASP A 134 7.65 26.19 -10.59
CA ASP A 134 7.45 27.29 -9.64
C ASP A 134 8.77 27.53 -8.86
#